data_AF-A0A951WI87-F1
#
_entry.id   AF-A0A951WI87-F1
#
_cell.length_a   1.000
_cell.length_b   1.000
_cell.length_c   1.000
_cell.angle_alpha   90.00
_cell.angle_beta   90.00
_cell.angle_gamma   90.00
#
_symmetry.space_group_name_H-M   'P 1'
#
loop_
_entity.id
_entity.type
_entity.pdbx_description
1 polymer ?
#
loop_
_entity_poly.entity_id
_entity_poly.type
_entity_poly.pdbx_seq_one_letter_code
_entity_poly.pdbx_strand_id
1 'polypeptide(L)'
;MENEPLKQHKISEDTRHIYTVPNDHLLKKSLNLAEKLREEIDTKKPIEGDLWKTIEEKLLIEWTYNSNAIEGSSLTQGETAFFLKSGLTVEGKPLKDFLDAKNHAEAISFLYDVITDSRQISPGLIKKI
;
A
#
# COMPACT_ATOMS: atom_id res chain seq x y z
N MET A 1 16.82 26.98 45.38
CA MET A 1 15.46 26.45 45.61
C MET A 1 14.70 26.66 44.31
N GLU A 2 14.27 25.69 43.54
CA GLU A 2 14.49 24.25 43.46
C GLU A 2 13.95 23.91 42.07
N ASN A 3 14.78 23.32 41.20
CA ASN A 3 14.34 22.91 39.87
C ASN A 3 13.44 21.68 40.05
N GLU A 4 12.13 21.81 39.84
CA GLU A 4 11.26 20.64 39.75
C GLU A 4 11.62 19.82 38.51
N PRO A 5 11.87 18.50 38.65
CA PRO A 5 12.18 17.67 37.50
C PRO A 5 10.90 17.40 36.70
N LEU A 6 11.03 17.49 35.37
CA LEU A 6 10.01 17.07 34.42
C LEU A 6 9.52 15.66 34.76
N LYS A 7 8.23 15.52 35.09
CA LYS A 7 7.57 14.22 35.29
C LYS A 7 7.72 13.40 34.01
N GLN A 8 8.60 12.41 34.04
CA GLN A 8 8.65 11.35 33.04
C GLN A 8 7.28 10.67 33.03
N HIS A 9 6.49 10.94 31.99
CA HIS A 9 5.30 10.14 31.71
C HIS A 9 5.79 8.75 31.33
N LYS A 10 5.71 7.82 32.28
CA LYS A 10 5.75 6.38 31.99
C LYS A 10 4.56 6.10 31.07
N ILE A 11 4.84 5.94 29.78
CA ILE A 11 3.87 5.37 28.84
C ILE A 11 3.65 3.94 29.35
N SER A 12 2.45 3.64 29.84
CA SER A 12 2.12 2.30 30.32
C SER A 12 2.19 1.33 29.15
N GLU A 13 2.96 0.25 29.31
CA GLU A 13 3.26 -0.77 28.29
C GLU A 13 2.07 -1.66 27.85
N ASP A 14 0.81 -1.29 28.16
CA ASP A 14 -0.31 -2.23 28.00
C ASP A 14 -1.60 -1.61 27.46
N THR A 15 -1.61 -1.30 26.16
CA THR A 15 -2.83 -1.19 25.36
C THR A 15 -2.64 -1.81 23.98
N ARG A 16 -2.22 -3.08 23.95
CA ARG A 16 -2.42 -3.88 22.73
C ARG A 16 -3.91 -4.17 22.62
N HIS A 17 -4.64 -3.28 21.94
CA HIS A 17 -5.98 -3.60 21.45
C HIS A 17 -5.85 -4.66 20.36
N ILE A 18 -5.84 -5.93 20.76
CA ILE A 18 -5.84 -7.05 19.82
C ILE A 18 -7.29 -7.27 19.40
N TYR A 19 -7.58 -7.04 18.11
CA TYR A 19 -8.86 -7.43 17.54
C TYR A 19 -8.96 -8.96 17.56
N THR A 20 -9.90 -9.50 18.34
CA THR A 20 -10.23 -10.91 18.27
C THR A 20 -11.02 -11.18 17.00
N VAL A 21 -10.52 -12.06 16.15
CA VAL A 21 -11.24 -12.49 14.94
C VAL A 21 -12.53 -13.20 15.40
N PRO A 22 -13.72 -12.71 15.02
CA PRO A 22 -14.97 -13.35 15.42
C PRO A 22 -15.02 -14.80 14.96
N ASN A 23 -15.55 -15.70 15.80
CA ASN A 23 -15.78 -17.09 15.43
C ASN A 23 -17.04 -17.23 14.56
N ASP A 24 -17.00 -16.59 13.39
CA ASP A 24 -18.09 -16.58 12.41
C ASP A 24 -17.81 -17.57 11.28
N HIS A 25 -18.79 -18.40 10.94
CA HIS A 25 -18.62 -19.45 9.93
C HIS A 25 -18.42 -18.87 8.52
N LEU A 26 -19.12 -17.78 8.17
CA LEU A 26 -18.99 -17.14 6.85
C LEU A 26 -17.64 -16.44 6.73
N LEU A 27 -17.18 -15.80 7.81
CA LEU A 27 -15.84 -15.19 7.87
C LEU A 27 -14.76 -16.25 7.66
N LYS A 28 -14.81 -17.35 8.40
CA LYS A 28 -13.86 -18.47 8.25
C LYS A 28 -13.86 -19.04 6.84
N LYS A 29 -15.04 -19.24 6.25
CA LYS A 29 -15.18 -19.72 4.87
C LYS A 29 -14.52 -18.75 3.88
N SER A 30 -14.72 -17.45 4.05
CA SER A 30 -14.16 -16.42 3.17
C SER A 30 -12.64 -16.31 3.29
N LEU A 31 -12.11 -16.37 4.52
CA LEU A 31 -10.66 -16.39 4.76
C LEU A 31 -10.01 -17.63 4.16
N ASN A 32 -10.58 -18.82 4.36
CA ASN A 32 -10.06 -20.05 3.77
C ASN A 32 -10.07 -20.02 2.23
N LEU A 33 -11.11 -19.42 1.62
CA LEU A 33 -11.14 -19.24 0.18
C LEU A 33 -10.04 -18.28 -0.29
N ALA A 34 -9.82 -17.16 0.42
CA ALA A 34 -8.76 -16.20 0.09
C ALA A 34 -7.37 -16.84 0.18
N GLU A 35 -7.10 -17.62 1.23
CA GLU A 35 -5.84 -18.36 1.39
C GLU A 35 -5.63 -19.35 0.24
N LYS A 36 -6.66 -20.13 -0.11
CA LYS A 36 -6.61 -21.06 -1.24
C LYS A 36 -6.30 -20.35 -2.57
N LEU A 37 -6.99 -19.25 -2.86
CA LEU A 37 -6.77 -18.50 -4.09
C LEU A 37 -5.37 -17.86 -4.13
N ARG A 38 -4.86 -17.39 -2.99
CA ARG A 38 -3.48 -16.89 -2.88
C ARG A 38 -2.47 -17.97 -3.25
N GLU A 39 -2.62 -19.18 -2.71
CA GLU A 39 -1.73 -20.31 -3.03
C GLU A 39 -1.77 -20.66 -4.53
N GLU A 40 -2.96 -20.68 -5.13
CA GLU A 40 -3.11 -20.91 -6.58
C GLU A 40 -2.38 -19.84 -7.41
N ILE A 41 -2.40 -18.57 -6.99
CA ILE A 41 -1.64 -17.50 -7.66
C ILE A 41 -0.14 -17.71 -7.47
N ASP A 42 0.32 -17.95 -6.24
CA ASP A 42 1.75 -18.09 -5.91
C ASP A 42 2.42 -19.23 -6.68
N THR A 43 1.71 -20.33 -6.94
CA THR A 43 2.23 -21.43 -7.77
C THR A 43 2.39 -21.07 -9.26
N LYS A 44 1.62 -20.09 -9.77
CA LYS A 44 1.65 -19.67 -11.18
C LYS A 44 2.63 -18.55 -11.46
N LYS A 45 2.91 -17.66 -10.49
CA LYS A 45 3.85 -16.52 -10.67
C LYS A 45 5.18 -16.91 -11.34
N PRO A 46 5.87 -18.00 -10.93
CA PRO A 46 7.18 -18.35 -11.50
C PRO A 46 7.12 -18.81 -12.95
N ILE A 47 5.97 -19.32 -13.39
CA ILE A 47 5.78 -19.92 -14.72
C ILE A 47 5.46 -18.84 -15.76
N GLU A 48 4.88 -17.73 -15.33
CA GLU A 48 4.30 -16.71 -16.22
C GLU A 48 5.25 -15.56 -16.57
N GLY A 49 6.45 -15.47 -15.97
CA GLY A 49 7.55 -14.59 -16.41
C GLY A 49 7.13 -13.17 -16.83
N ASP A 50 7.06 -12.91 -18.14
CA ASP A 50 6.70 -11.60 -18.72
C ASP A 50 5.21 -11.24 -18.55
N LEU A 51 4.32 -12.24 -18.51
CA LEU A 51 2.91 -12.02 -18.20
C LEU A 51 2.76 -11.55 -16.75
N TRP A 52 3.56 -12.09 -15.82
CA TRP A 52 3.52 -11.65 -14.43
C TRP A 52 3.92 -10.18 -14.29
N LYS A 53 4.99 -9.73 -14.98
CA LYS A 53 5.37 -8.31 -15.03
C LYS A 53 4.24 -7.43 -15.55
N THR A 54 3.56 -7.88 -16.61
CA THR A 54 2.40 -7.16 -17.18
C THR A 54 1.26 -7.04 -16.17
N ILE A 55 1.01 -8.10 -15.39
CA ILE A 55 0.01 -8.09 -14.31
C ILE A 55 0.42 -7.11 -13.21
N GLU A 56 1.69 -7.12 -12.78
CA GLU A 56 2.21 -6.20 -11.77
C GLU A 56 2.10 -4.73 -12.20
N GLU A 57 2.46 -4.41 -13.44
CA GLU A 57 2.29 -3.06 -13.99
C GLU A 57 0.82 -2.62 -14.00
N LYS A 58 -0.09 -3.53 -14.40
CA LYS A 58 -1.54 -3.25 -14.40
C LYS A 58 -2.04 -3.02 -12.97
N LEU A 59 -1.62 -3.83 -12.01
CA LEU A 59 -1.98 -3.70 -10.61
C LEU A 59 -1.46 -2.39 -10.00
N LEU A 60 -0.22 -1.99 -10.32
CA LEU A 60 0.34 -0.71 -9.87
C LEU A 60 -0.50 0.48 -10.33
N ILE A 61 -0.89 0.48 -11.61
CA ILE A 61 -1.72 1.54 -12.21
C ILE A 61 -3.12 1.53 -11.57
N GLU A 62 -3.76 0.37 -11.48
CA GLU A 62 -5.10 0.24 -10.92
C GLU A 62 -5.14 0.61 -9.44
N TRP A 63 -4.14 0.20 -8.66
CA TRP A 63 -4.06 0.55 -7.25
C TRP A 63 -3.86 2.05 -7.07
N THR A 64 -2.93 2.65 -7.80
CA THR A 64 -2.68 4.10 -7.75
C THR A 64 -3.91 4.91 -8.14
N TYR A 65 -4.58 4.53 -9.23
CA TYR A 65 -5.81 5.19 -9.65
C TYR A 65 -6.92 5.06 -8.59
N ASN A 66 -7.22 3.83 -8.13
CA ASN A 66 -8.35 3.61 -7.22
C ASN A 66 -8.11 4.27 -5.85
N SER A 67 -6.88 4.24 -5.33
CA SER A 67 -6.56 4.88 -4.05
C SER A 67 -6.74 6.40 -4.14
N ASN A 68 -6.14 7.03 -5.15
CA ASN A 68 -6.24 8.49 -5.29
C ASN A 68 -7.66 8.93 -5.66
N ALA A 69 -8.44 8.11 -6.37
CA ALA A 69 -9.84 8.39 -6.66
C ALA A 69 -10.71 8.41 -5.38
N ILE A 70 -10.43 7.54 -4.39
CA ILE A 70 -11.10 7.57 -3.09
C ILE A 70 -10.83 8.90 -2.36
N GLU A 71 -9.64 9.48 -2.56
CA GLU A 71 -9.23 10.77 -2.01
C GLU A 71 -9.70 11.98 -2.85
N GLY A 72 -10.37 11.74 -3.98
CA GLY A 72 -10.97 12.78 -4.83
C GLY A 72 -10.12 13.24 -6.01
N SER A 73 -9.10 12.48 -6.42
CA SER A 73 -8.37 12.73 -7.67
C SER A 73 -9.31 12.77 -8.87
N SER A 74 -9.05 13.69 -9.79
CA SER A 74 -9.81 13.87 -11.02
C SER A 74 -9.26 13.09 -12.22
N LEU A 75 -8.10 12.43 -12.07
CA LEU A 75 -7.51 11.62 -13.13
C LEU A 75 -8.36 10.37 -13.36
N THR A 76 -8.60 10.05 -14.63
CA THR A 76 -9.12 8.74 -15.03
C THR A 76 -8.02 7.67 -14.93
N GLN A 77 -8.41 6.39 -14.95
CA GLN A 77 -7.44 5.29 -14.99
C GLN A 77 -6.53 5.38 -16.22
N GLY A 78 -7.06 5.81 -17.37
CA GLY A 78 -6.28 5.98 -18.60
C GLY A 78 -5.27 7.14 -18.51
N GLU A 79 -5.66 8.27 -17.92
CA GLU A 79 -4.76 9.40 -17.67
C GLU A 79 -3.67 9.04 -16.64
N THR A 80 -4.04 8.30 -15.60
CA THR A 80 -3.09 7.75 -14.61
C THR A 80 -2.08 6.82 -15.29
N ALA A 81 -2.56 5.88 -16.11
CA ALA A 81 -1.72 4.96 -16.85
C ALA A 81 -0.77 5.69 -17.82
N PHE A 82 -1.31 6.66 -18.57
CA PHE A 82 -0.52 7.47 -19.49
C PHE A 82 0.57 8.25 -18.75
N PHE A 83 0.22 8.91 -17.66
CA PHE A 83 1.17 9.68 -16.86
C PHE A 83 2.27 8.78 -16.26
N LEU A 84 1.91 7.67 -15.62
CA LEU A 84 2.90 6.76 -15.02
C LEU A 84 3.83 6.12 -16.05
N LYS A 85 3.35 5.86 -17.27
CA LYS A 85 4.15 5.23 -18.34
C LYS A 85 5.01 6.22 -19.13
N SER A 86 4.50 7.42 -19.39
CA SER A 86 5.15 8.40 -20.26
C SER A 86 5.86 9.53 -19.50
N GLY A 87 5.49 9.77 -18.24
CA GLY A 87 5.89 10.94 -17.46
C GLY A 87 5.21 12.24 -17.89
N LEU A 88 4.28 12.21 -18.85
CA LEU A 88 3.61 13.38 -19.38
C LEU A 88 2.26 13.62 -18.72
N THR A 89 1.96 14.88 -18.41
CA THR A 89 0.67 15.30 -17.86
C THR A 89 -0.37 15.49 -18.94
N VAL A 90 -1.63 15.33 -18.57
CA VAL A 90 -2.80 15.64 -19.41
C VAL A 90 -3.29 17.06 -19.11
N GLU A 91 -3.67 17.78 -20.17
CA GLU A 91 -4.17 19.16 -20.05
C GLU A 91 -5.46 19.23 -19.23
N GLY A 92 -5.64 20.33 -18.50
CA GLY A 92 -6.89 20.62 -17.76
C GLY A 92 -7.03 19.86 -16.44
N LYS A 93 -6.00 19.13 -15.99
CA LYS A 93 -5.98 18.42 -14.71
C LYS A 93 -5.09 19.12 -13.68
N PRO A 94 -5.42 19.07 -12.38
CA PRO A 94 -4.57 19.64 -11.33
C PRO A 94 -3.19 18.98 -11.31
N LEU A 95 -2.13 19.77 -11.18
CA LEU A 95 -0.77 19.24 -10.99
C LEU A 95 -0.68 18.33 -9.75
N LYS A 96 -1.44 18.66 -8.70
CA LYS A 96 -1.53 17.87 -7.47
C LYS A 96 -1.90 16.42 -7.75
N ASP A 97 -2.90 16.16 -8.60
CA ASP A 97 -3.37 14.80 -8.87
C ASP A 97 -2.28 13.94 -9.53
N PHE A 98 -1.46 14.54 -10.40
CA PHE A 98 -0.30 13.86 -11.01
C PHE A 98 0.80 13.60 -9.97
N LEU A 99 1.08 14.56 -9.10
CA LEU A 99 2.07 14.38 -8.02
C LEU A 99 1.63 13.29 -7.05
N ASP A 100 0.36 13.27 -6.66
CA ASP A 100 -0.19 12.22 -5.79
C ASP A 100 -0.12 10.86 -6.47
N ALA A 101 -0.42 10.77 -7.78
CA ALA A 101 -0.30 9.51 -8.53
C ALA A 101 1.14 9.02 -8.58
N LYS A 102 2.09 9.93 -8.84
CA LYS A 102 3.52 9.60 -8.84
C LYS A 102 3.97 9.12 -7.45
N ASN A 103 3.67 9.90 -6.41
CA ASN A 103 4.09 9.61 -5.04
C ASN A 103 3.53 8.26 -4.57
N HIS A 104 2.27 7.96 -4.86
CA HIS A 104 1.68 6.68 -4.50
C HIS A 104 2.34 5.50 -5.24
N ALA A 105 2.62 5.64 -6.53
CA ALA A 105 3.33 4.61 -7.29
C ALA A 105 4.77 4.39 -6.76
N GLU A 106 5.48 5.48 -6.43
CA GLU A 106 6.81 5.41 -5.81
C GLU A 106 6.78 4.79 -4.42
N ALA A 107 5.75 5.08 -3.61
CA ALA A 107 5.56 4.46 -2.30
C ALA A 107 5.36 2.93 -2.41
N ILE A 108 4.62 2.46 -3.43
CA ILE A 108 4.49 1.03 -3.72
C ILE A 108 5.84 0.43 -4.10
N SER A 109 6.61 1.05 -5.00
CA SER A 109 7.95 0.58 -5.35
C SER A 109 8.87 0.50 -4.12
N PHE A 110 8.83 1.52 -3.26
CA PHE A 110 9.58 1.52 -2.01
C PHE A 110 9.18 0.38 -1.08
N LEU A 111 7.89 0.02 -1.02
CA LEU A 111 7.42 -1.14 -0.25
C LEU A 111 7.96 -2.47 -0.81
N TYR A 112 8.05 -2.63 -2.13
CA TYR A 112 8.69 -3.81 -2.73
C TYR A 112 10.16 -3.91 -2.35
N ASP A 113 10.89 -2.79 -2.31
CA ASP A 113 12.27 -2.77 -1.82
C ASP A 113 12.32 -3.15 -0.33
N VAL A 114 11.37 -2.69 0.49
CA VAL A 114 11.28 -3.05 1.93
C VAL A 114 11.18 -4.56 2.11
N ILE A 115 10.32 -5.20 1.31
CA ILE A 115 10.09 -6.64 1.35
C ILE A 115 11.32 -7.39 0.86
N THR A 116 11.90 -6.96 -0.27
CA THR A 116 13.09 -7.60 -0.88
C THR A 116 14.28 -7.57 0.08
N ASP A 117 14.50 -6.43 0.74
CA ASP A 117 15.58 -6.24 1.70
C ASP A 117 15.27 -6.85 3.08
N SER A 118 14.09 -7.44 3.28
CA SER A 118 13.62 -7.96 4.57
C SER A 118 13.74 -6.93 5.71
N ARG A 119 13.48 -5.65 5.41
CA ARG A 119 13.59 -4.55 6.37
C ARG A 119 12.51 -4.68 7.45
N GLN A 120 12.90 -4.50 8.72
CA GLN A 120 11.93 -4.55 9.83
C GLN A 120 10.97 -3.38 9.79
N ILE A 121 9.68 -3.67 9.98
CA ILE A 121 8.64 -2.64 10.13
C ILE A 121 8.90 -1.87 11.43
N SER A 122 9.06 -0.56 11.30
CA SER A 122 9.27 0.36 12.41
C SER A 122 8.49 1.66 12.20
N PRO A 123 8.21 2.44 13.25
CA PRO A 123 7.56 3.74 13.08
C PRO A 123 8.32 4.68 12.14
N GLY A 124 9.67 4.59 12.12
CA GLY A 124 10.50 5.36 11.21
C GLY A 124 10.37 4.94 9.76
N LEU A 125 10.10 3.65 9.49
CA LEU A 125 9.79 3.14 8.16
C LEU A 125 8.39 3.61 7.73
N ILE A 126 7.40 3.52 8.60
CA ILE A 126 6.01 3.93 8.31
C ILE A 126 5.94 5.41 7.94
N LYS A 127 6.74 6.28 8.57
CA LYS A 127 6.80 7.72 8.23
C LYS A 127 7.45 8.04 6.88
N LYS A 128 8.13 7.08 6.25
CA LYS A 128 8.80 7.24 4.95
C LYS A 128 7.93 6.77 3.79
N ILE A 129 6.90 5.99 4.08
CA ILE A 129 5.82 5.65 3.16
C ILE A 129 4.89 6.86 3.12
#